data_AF-A0A0A8YV86-F1
#
_entry.id   AF-A0A0A8YV86-F1
#
_cell.length_a   1.000
_cell.length_b   1.000
_cell.length_c   1.000
_cell.angle_alpha   90.00
_cell.angle_beta   90.00
_cell.angle_gamma   90.00
#
_symmetry.space_group_name_H-M   'P 1'
#
loop_
_entity.id
_entity.type
_entity.pdbx_description
1 polymer ?
#
loop_
_entity_poly.entity_id
_entity_poly.type
_entity_poly.pdbx_seq_one_letter_code
_entity_poly.pdbx_strand_id
1 'polypeptide(L)'
;MPVEPDAVIWGALLGACSFHGHIELAEIAVDKLMRLEPQNTANLVILSNIYAACGKWDGVAQMWKSLKEKDHKKSAGYSFI
;
A
#
# COMPACT_ATOMS: atom_id res chain seq x y z
N MET A 1 -17.45 1.53 10.81
CA MET A 1 -16.93 1.57 12.20
C MET A 1 -16.79 3.03 12.62
N PRO A 2 -17.12 3.41 13.86
CA PRO A 2 -17.01 4.80 14.32
C PRO A 2 -15.57 5.23 14.66
N VAL A 3 -14.57 4.36 14.42
CA VAL A 3 -13.15 4.61 14.70
C VAL A 3 -12.38 4.40 13.39
N GLU A 4 -11.50 5.35 13.05
CA GLU A 4 -10.60 5.19 11.91
C GLU A 4 -9.64 4.02 12.16
N PRO A 5 -9.48 3.09 11.21
CA PRO A 5 -8.57 1.98 11.39
C PRO A 5 -7.12 2.47 11.45
N ASP A 6 -6.41 2.04 12.49
CA ASP A 6 -5.00 2.34 12.73
C ASP A 6 -4.08 1.40 11.91
N ALA A 7 -2.76 1.61 12.02
CA ALA A 7 -1.78 0.82 11.28
C ALA A 7 -1.87 -0.68 11.64
N VAL A 8 -2.27 -1.00 12.87
CA VAL A 8 -2.43 -2.39 13.32
C VAL A 8 -3.58 -3.07 12.57
N ILE A 9 -4.73 -2.41 12.44
CA ILE A 9 -5.89 -2.98 11.73
C ILE A 9 -5.57 -3.15 10.24
N TRP A 10 -4.92 -2.17 9.60
CA TRP A 10 -4.53 -2.31 8.20
C TRP A 10 -3.45 -3.38 7.99
N GLY A 11 -2.51 -3.52 8.93
CA GLY A 11 -1.50 -4.58 8.91
C GLY A 11 -2.13 -5.98 9.04
N ALA A 12 -3.10 -6.13 9.93
CA ALA A 12 -3.86 -7.37 10.07
C ALA A 12 -4.64 -7.72 8.78
N LEU A 13 -5.28 -6.73 8.16
CA LEU A 13 -5.97 -6.92 6.88
C LEU A 13 -4.98 -7.33 5.77
N LEU A 14 -3.82 -6.68 5.69
CA LEU A 14 -2.78 -7.02 4.71
C LEU A 14 -2.25 -8.45 4.90
N GLY A 15 -2.04 -8.87 6.14
CA GLY A 15 -1.65 -10.25 6.47
C GLY A 15 -2.71 -11.27 6.03
N ALA A 16 -3.99 -11.00 6.28
CA ALA A 16 -5.08 -11.85 5.81
C ALA A 16 -5.14 -11.90 4.26
N CYS A 17 -4.96 -10.76 3.59
CA CYS A 17 -4.92 -10.71 2.13
C CYS A 17 -3.73 -11.50 1.56
N SER A 18 -2.61 -11.59 2.29
CA SER A 18 -1.46 -12.40 1.91
C SER A 18 -1.75 -13.89 1.92
N PHE A 19 -2.54 -14.35 2.89
CA PHE A 19 -2.93 -15.75 2.98
C PHE A 19 -3.99 -16.14 1.94
N HIS A 20 -4.95 -15.25 1.67
CA HIS A 20 -6.08 -15.52 0.78
C HIS A 20 -5.91 -15.05 -0.67
N GLY A 21 -4.85 -14.30 -0.99
CA GLY A 21 -4.56 -13.82 -2.35
C GLY A 21 -5.47 -12.67 -2.82
N HIS A 22 -6.03 -11.88 -1.89
CA HIS A 22 -6.90 -10.75 -2.22
C HIS A 22 -6.09 -9.48 -2.51
N ILE A 23 -5.63 -9.34 -3.75
CA ILE A 23 -4.77 -8.23 -4.19
C ILE A 23 -5.43 -6.86 -3.98
N GLU A 24 -6.66 -6.65 -4.42
CA GLU A 24 -7.33 -5.33 -4.37
C GLU A 24 -7.42 -4.79 -2.93
N LEU A 25 -7.74 -5.68 -1.97
CA LEU A 25 -7.80 -5.32 -0.55
C LEU A 25 -6.40 -5.06 0.03
N ALA A 26 -5.40 -5.83 -0.41
CA ALA A 26 -4.02 -5.61 0.00
C ALA A 26 -3.49 -4.25 -0.47
N GLU A 27 -3.83 -3.82 -1.68
CA GLU A 27 -3.43 -2.50 -2.20
C GLU A 27 -4.04 -1.35 -1.37
N ILE A 28 -5.32 -1.47 -1.02
CA ILE A 28 -5.98 -0.50 -0.15
C ILE A 28 -5.31 -0.46 1.21
N ALA A 29 -5.00 -1.63 1.79
CA ALA A 29 -4.33 -1.72 3.08
C ALA A 29 -2.95 -1.06 3.04
N VAL A 30 -2.18 -1.28 1.97
CA VAL A 30 -0.85 -0.70 1.80
C VAL A 30 -0.90 0.81 1.55
N ASP A 31 -1.84 1.33 0.75
CA ASP A 31 -2.03 2.78 0.55
C ASP A 31 -2.34 3.48 1.89
N LYS A 32 -3.12 2.83 2.76
CA LYS A 32 -3.43 3.35 4.10
C LYS A 32 -2.24 3.24 5.05
N LEU A 33 -1.55 2.10 5.05
CA LEU A 33 -0.34 1.89 5.86
C LEU A 33 0.77 2.86 5.48
N MET A 34 0.96 3.16 4.19
CA MET A 34 1.95 4.17 3.78
C MET A 34 1.61 5.58 4.25
N ARG A 35 0.32 5.92 4.39
CA ARG A 35 -0.09 7.22 4.93
C ARG A 35 0.12 7.31 6.44
N LEU A 36 -0.01 6.19 7.14
CA LEU A 36 0.14 6.10 8.60
C LEU A 36 1.61 5.91 9.01
N GLU A 37 2.33 5.05 8.29
CA GLU A 37 3.71 4.64 8.53
C GLU A 37 4.53 4.68 7.22
N PRO A 38 4.83 5.87 6.68
CA PRO A 38 5.55 6.02 5.41
C PRO A 38 6.96 5.41 5.42
N GLN A 39 7.58 5.25 6.59
CA GLN A 39 8.90 4.64 6.73
C GLN A 39 8.87 3.10 6.80
N ASN A 40 7.68 2.51 6.95
CA ASN A 40 7.54 1.06 7.10
C ASN A 40 7.44 0.38 5.73
N THR A 41 8.60 0.06 5.15
CA THR A 41 8.72 -0.64 3.87
C THR A 41 8.36 -2.13 3.95
N ALA A 42 8.17 -2.70 5.15
CA ALA A 42 7.80 -4.12 5.29
C ALA A 42 6.43 -4.41 4.64
N ASN A 43 5.50 -3.45 4.68
CA ASN A 43 4.18 -3.58 4.07
C ASN A 43 4.24 -3.76 2.55
N LEU A 44 5.23 -3.14 1.89
CA LEU A 44 5.48 -3.30 0.45
C LEU A 44 6.01 -4.69 0.11
N VAL A 45 6.87 -5.25 0.95
CA VAL A 45 7.40 -6.60 0.77
C VAL A 45 6.27 -7.62 0.85
N ILE A 46 5.37 -7.47 1.84
CA ILE A 46 4.20 -8.34 1.95
C ILE A 46 3.36 -8.26 0.68
N LEU A 47 3.00 -7.06 0.23
CA LEU A 47 2.21 -6.88 -0.99
C LEU A 47 2.87 -7.51 -2.23
N SER A 48 4.18 -7.35 -2.37
CA SER A 48 4.94 -7.95 -3.48
C SER A 48 4.86 -9.48 -3.44
N ASN A 49 4.89 -10.07 -2.24
CA ASN A 49 4.68 -11.51 -2.07
C ASN A 49 3.26 -11.95 -2.44
N ILE A 50 2.22 -11.16 -2.13
CA ILE A 50 0.83 -11.47 -2.53
C ILE A 50 0.72 -11.52 -4.05
N TYR A 51 1.31 -10.54 -4.71
CA TYR A 51 1.35 -10.44 -6.16
C TYR A 51 2.10 -11.61 -6.81
N ALA A 52 3.24 -12.01 -6.23
CA ALA A 52 4.00 -13.17 -6.65
C ALA A 52 3.19 -14.48 -6.47
N ALA A 53 2.53 -14.64 -5.32
CA ALA A 53 1.70 -15.82 -5.02
C ALA A 53 0.49 -15.94 -5.96
N CYS A 54 -0.06 -14.81 -6.41
CA CYS A 54 -1.17 -14.78 -7.36
C CYS A 54 -0.73 -14.83 -8.84
N GLY A 55 0.57 -14.87 -9.13
CA GLY A 55 1.11 -14.86 -10.50
C GLY A 55 0.86 -13.56 -11.28
N LYS A 56 0.50 -12.47 -10.62
CA LYS A 56 0.08 -11.19 -11.24
C LYS A 56 1.16 -10.11 -11.11
N TRP A 57 2.35 -10.36 -11.65
CA TRP A 57 3.49 -9.44 -11.51
C TRP A 57 3.25 -8.05 -12.13
N ASP A 58 2.43 -7.94 -13.17
CA ASP A 58 2.13 -6.67 -13.85
C ASP A 58 1.40 -5.64 -12.97
N GLY A 59 0.60 -6.09 -12.00
CA GLY A 59 -0.16 -5.19 -11.12
C GLY A 59 0.73 -4.42 -10.15
N VAL A 60 1.84 -5.02 -9.71
CA VAL A 60 2.82 -4.38 -8.80
C VAL A 60 3.35 -3.09 -9.41
N ALA A 61 3.79 -3.15 -10.67
CA ALA A 61 4.42 -2.01 -11.34
C ALA A 61 3.44 -0.84 -11.54
N GLN A 62 2.18 -1.13 -11.91
CA GLN A 62 1.16 -0.10 -12.08
C GLN A 62 0.71 0.52 -10.75
N MET A 63 0.60 -0.28 -9.71
CA MET A 63 0.28 0.21 -8.38
C MET A 63 1.41 1.08 -7.83
N TRP A 64 2.68 0.66 -7.98
CA TRP A 64 3.85 1.46 -7.61
C TRP A 64 3.89 2.80 -8.35
N LYS A 65 3.57 2.79 -9.65
CA LYS A 65 3.47 4.03 -10.43
C LYS A 65 2.37 4.95 -9.86
N SER A 66 1.20 4.41 -9.55
CA SER A 66 0.06 5.16 -8.99
C SER A 66 0.35 5.69 -7.57
N LEU A 67 1.06 4.92 -6.75
CA LEU A 67 1.49 5.32 -5.40
C LEU A 67 2.54 6.43 -5.47
N LYS A 68 3.54 6.29 -6.36
CA LYS A 68 4.55 7.33 -6.58
C LYS A 68 3.91 8.61 -7.13
N GLU A 69 2.97 8.53 -8.06
CA GLU A 69 2.21 9.68 -8.56
C GLU A 69 1.36 10.34 -7.46
N LYS A 70 0.77 9.56 -6.55
CA LYS A 70 0.05 10.09 -5.38
C LYS A 70 0.97 10.75 -4.36
N ASP A 71 2.18 10.23 -4.17
CA ASP A 71 3.21 10.82 -3.29
C ASP A 71 3.67 12.19 -3.82
N HIS A 72 3.87 12.31 -5.14
CA HIS A 72 4.22 13.58 -5.79
C HIS A 72 3.08 14.63 -5.74
N LYS A 73 1.83 14.21 -5.52
CA LYS A 73 0.71 15.14 -5.29
C LYS A 73 0.64 15.71 -3.88
N LYS A 74 1.38 15.16 -2.90
CA LYS A 74 1.41 15.69 -1.53
C LYS A 74 2.57 16.65 -1.25
N SER A 75 3.51 16.82 -2.19
CA SER A 75 4.61 17.77 -2.06
C SER A 75 4.89 18.51 -3.36
N ALA A 76 3.88 19.16 -3.94
CA ALA A 76 4.14 20.35 -4.75
C ALA A 76 4.40 21.54 -3.80
N GLY A 77 5.51 21.45 -3.05
CA GLY A 77 6.12 22.61 -2.45
C GLY A 77 6.67 23.45 -3.59
N TYR A 78 5.93 24.47 -4.01
CA TYR A 78 6.44 25.51 -4.88
C TYR A 78 7.53 26.26 -4.10
N SER A 79 8.80 26.03 -4.43
CA SER A 79 9.82 27.05 -4.22
C SER A 79 9.81 27.92 -5.47
N PHE A 80 9.11 29.05 -5.39
CA PHE A 80 9.37 30.14 -6.32
C PHE A 80 10.62 30.87 -5.82
N ILE A 81 11.55 31.10 -6.75
CA ILE A 81 12.83 31.83 -6.65
C ILE A 81 14.02 30.99 -6.15
#